data_AF-A0A314XRQ8-F1
#
_entry.id   AF-A0A314XRQ8-F1
#
_cell.length_a   1.000
_cell.length_b   1.000
_cell.length_c   1.000
_cell.angle_alpha   90.00
_cell.angle_beta   90.00
_cell.angle_gamma   90.00
#
_symmetry.space_group_name_H-M   'P 1'
#
loop_
_entity.id
_entity.type
_entity.pdbx_description
1 polymer ?
#
loop_
_entity_poly.entity_id
_entity_poly.type
_entity_poly.pdbx_seq_one_letter_code
_entity_poly.pdbx_strand_id
1 'polypeptide(L)'
;MWKRGPTNDGKEKRDESVKKSLRAQHNANKHHSAHNQADIVQFNDRQSIEVLGHASKVVLTKDTSTIVGDGSTQEAVNKRVAQIKNLIEAAEQDYEREKLNERIAKLSGGVAVIQVGGAQTETELKEKKLRVEDALNATKAAVEEGIVVGGGCTLLRLASKVDAIKDALDNDEEKVGADVVKRALSYPLKLIAKNAGVNGSVVSEKIFGTFTLSPLGHIILDPPLVVCSLLGVYQSHINDLTSNQSLDKLIANFPYQTKIWSRIN
;
A
#
# COMPACT_ATOMS: atom_id res chain seq x y z
N MET A 1 9.31 -60.57 36.49
CA MET A 1 8.41 -59.54 37.05
C MET A 1 7.83 -58.71 35.89
N TRP A 2 6.75 -59.18 35.25
CA TRP A 2 6.06 -58.47 34.17
C TRP A 2 4.92 -57.64 34.76
N LYS A 3 4.96 -56.30 34.58
CA LYS A 3 3.87 -55.40 35.00
C LYS A 3 2.69 -55.55 34.02
N ARG A 4 1.50 -55.86 34.54
CA ARG A 4 0.25 -55.87 33.76
C ARG A 4 -0.01 -54.46 33.20
N GLY A 5 -0.39 -54.40 31.92
CA GLY A 5 -0.79 -53.16 31.25
C GLY A 5 -2.02 -52.51 31.91
N PRO A 6 -2.26 -51.22 31.62
CA PRO A 6 -3.33 -50.45 32.27
C PRO A 6 -4.70 -51.07 32.01
N THR A 7 -5.51 -51.18 33.07
CA THR A 7 -6.87 -51.71 33.10
C THR A 7 -7.85 -50.86 32.27
N ASN A 8 -8.87 -51.49 31.68
CA ASN A 8 -9.85 -50.88 30.77
C ASN A 8 -10.58 -49.65 31.35
N ASP A 9 -10.75 -49.58 32.67
CA ASP A 9 -11.42 -48.47 33.37
C ASP A 9 -10.73 -47.10 33.14
N GLY A 10 -9.42 -47.09 32.87
CA GLY A 10 -8.66 -45.86 32.60
C GLY A 10 -8.77 -45.34 31.17
N LYS A 11 -9.23 -46.17 30.21
CA LYS A 11 -9.55 -45.71 28.85
C LYS A 11 -10.96 -45.10 28.80
N GLU A 12 -11.92 -45.76 29.44
CA GLU A 12 -13.31 -45.32 29.46
C GLU A 12 -13.50 -43.96 30.15
N LYS A 13 -12.79 -43.70 31.25
CA LYS A 13 -12.80 -42.38 31.92
C LYS A 13 -12.17 -41.26 31.08
N ARG A 14 -11.17 -41.56 30.24
CA ARG A 14 -10.58 -40.57 29.33
C ARG A 14 -11.52 -40.24 28.17
N ASP A 15 -12.20 -41.24 27.63
CA ASP A 15 -13.16 -41.05 26.54
C ASP A 15 -14.42 -40.29 26.98
N GLU A 16 -14.90 -40.53 28.21
CA GLU A 16 -15.97 -39.74 28.85
C GLU A 16 -15.55 -38.27 29.03
N SER A 17 -14.33 -38.03 29.53
CA SER A 17 -13.81 -36.68 29.73
C SER A 17 -13.65 -35.91 28.40
N VAL A 18 -13.22 -36.58 27.33
CA VAL A 18 -13.11 -36.00 25.99
C VAL A 18 -14.48 -35.74 25.37
N LYS A 19 -15.45 -36.64 25.56
CA LYS A 19 -16.84 -36.41 25.12
C LYS A 19 -17.47 -35.23 25.85
N LYS A 20 -17.20 -35.05 27.14
CA LYS A 20 -17.70 -33.93 27.94
C LYS A 20 -17.09 -32.59 27.49
N SER A 21 -15.80 -32.55 27.17
CA SER A 21 -15.15 -31.34 26.65
C SER A 21 -15.63 -30.97 25.24
N LEU A 22 -15.83 -31.97 24.35
CA LEU A 22 -16.40 -31.75 23.02
C LEU A 22 -17.85 -31.25 23.07
N ARG A 23 -18.68 -31.78 23.99
CA ARG A 23 -20.04 -31.28 24.22
C ARG A 23 -20.05 -29.86 24.78
N ALA A 24 -19.12 -29.52 25.68
CA ALA A 24 -18.95 -28.18 26.20
C ALA A 24 -18.53 -27.18 25.09
N GLN A 25 -17.59 -27.57 24.22
CA GLN A 25 -17.19 -26.76 23.07
C GLN A 25 -18.32 -26.59 22.05
N HIS A 26 -19.09 -27.64 21.78
CA HIS A 26 -20.24 -27.56 20.88
C HIS A 26 -21.33 -26.63 21.43
N ASN A 27 -21.63 -26.71 22.73
CA ASN A 27 -22.58 -25.79 23.37
C ASN A 27 -22.05 -24.35 23.41
N ALA A 28 -20.77 -24.13 23.67
CA ALA A 28 -20.16 -22.79 23.64
C ALA A 28 -20.22 -22.17 22.24
N ASN A 29 -19.94 -22.95 21.17
CA ASN A 29 -20.10 -22.49 19.79
C ASN A 29 -21.57 -22.22 19.44
N LYS A 30 -22.51 -22.99 19.97
CA LYS A 30 -23.95 -22.76 19.78
C LYS A 30 -24.41 -21.45 20.45
N HIS A 31 -23.86 -21.11 21.61
CA HIS A 31 -24.11 -19.83 22.28
C HIS A 31 -23.42 -18.65 21.59
N HIS A 32 -22.22 -18.82 21.03
CA HIS A 32 -21.57 -17.79 20.20
C HIS A 32 -22.31 -17.55 18.88
N SER A 33 -22.87 -18.59 18.26
CA SER A 33 -23.69 -18.43 17.06
C SER A 33 -25.05 -17.78 17.34
N ALA A 34 -25.60 -17.95 18.55
CA ALA A 34 -26.86 -17.32 18.95
C ALA A 34 -26.73 -15.80 19.19
N HIS A 35 -25.56 -15.32 19.64
CA HIS A 35 -25.31 -13.88 19.77
C HIS A 35 -25.17 -13.16 18.42
N ASN A 36 -24.64 -13.82 17.38
CA ASN A 36 -24.60 -13.27 16.03
C ASN A 36 -25.95 -13.27 15.31
N GLN A 37 -26.97 -13.94 15.87
CA GLN A 37 -28.33 -13.95 15.31
C GLN A 37 -29.18 -12.77 15.80
N ALA A 38 -28.77 -12.07 16.88
CA ALA A 38 -29.56 -11.03 17.53
C ALA A 38 -29.42 -9.63 16.89
N ASP A 39 -28.42 -9.42 16.04
CA ASP A 39 -28.22 -8.17 15.28
C ASP A 39 -28.71 -8.26 13.82
N ILE A 40 -29.49 -9.30 13.48
CA ILE A 40 -30.26 -9.30 12.24
C ILE A 40 -31.43 -8.33 12.45
N VAL A 41 -31.20 -7.09 12.04
CA VAL A 41 -32.20 -6.02 11.94
C VAL A 41 -33.51 -6.61 11.41
N GLN A 42 -34.59 -6.47 12.19
CA GLN A 42 -35.95 -6.84 11.79
C GLN A 42 -36.30 -6.10 10.49
N PHE A 43 -36.21 -6.78 9.34
CA PHE A 43 -36.74 -6.28 8.09
C PHE A 43 -38.27 -6.27 8.19
N ASN A 44 -38.88 -5.09 8.23
CA ASN A 44 -40.33 -4.93 8.19
C ASN A 44 -40.90 -5.60 6.92
N ASP A 45 -41.85 -6.53 7.09
CA ASP A 45 -42.39 -7.46 6.07
C ASP A 45 -43.12 -6.82 4.85
N ARG A 46 -43.04 -5.49 4.64
CA ARG A 46 -43.70 -4.78 3.53
C ARG A 46 -42.89 -3.60 2.96
N GLN A 47 -41.64 -3.82 2.61
CA GLN A 47 -40.87 -2.83 1.84
C GLN A 47 -40.86 -3.20 0.36
N SER A 48 -41.31 -2.28 -0.50
CA SER A 48 -41.17 -2.41 -1.94
C SER A 48 -39.70 -2.26 -2.33
N ILE A 49 -39.29 -2.90 -3.42
CA ILE A 49 -37.91 -2.84 -3.97
C ILE A 49 -37.47 -1.37 -4.21
N GLU A 50 -38.43 -0.46 -4.37
CA GLU A 50 -38.23 0.98 -4.54
C GLU A 50 -37.53 1.68 -3.37
N VAL A 51 -37.59 1.12 -2.15
CA VAL A 51 -36.90 1.69 -0.97
C VAL A 51 -35.41 1.35 -0.96
N LEU A 52 -35.00 0.32 -1.69
CA LEU A 52 -33.62 -0.15 -1.74
C LEU A 52 -32.82 0.63 -2.80
N GLY A 53 -31.61 1.06 -2.42
CA GLY A 53 -30.67 1.67 -3.36
C GLY A 53 -30.02 0.63 -4.28
N HIS A 54 -29.64 1.05 -5.48
CA HIS A 54 -28.89 0.22 -6.44
C HIS A 54 -27.42 0.64 -6.51
N ALA A 55 -26.51 -0.34 -6.58
CA ALA A 55 -25.08 -0.12 -6.78
C ALA A 55 -24.53 -1.20 -7.71
N SER A 56 -23.65 -0.82 -8.64
CA SER A 56 -23.04 -1.77 -9.59
C SER A 56 -22.00 -2.66 -8.91
N LYS A 57 -21.23 -2.13 -7.96
CA LYS A 57 -20.22 -2.89 -7.24
C LYS A 57 -20.00 -2.34 -5.84
N VAL A 58 -19.93 -3.23 -4.86
CA VAL A 58 -19.60 -2.89 -3.48
C VAL A 58 -18.34 -3.66 -3.08
N VAL A 59 -17.34 -2.96 -2.56
CA VAL A 59 -16.09 -3.54 -2.08
C VAL A 59 -15.94 -3.17 -0.61
N LEU A 60 -15.86 -4.18 0.25
CA LEU A 60 -15.72 -4.03 1.69
C LEU A 60 -14.33 -4.52 2.10
N THR A 61 -13.63 -3.70 2.88
CA THR A 61 -12.38 -4.03 3.55
C THR A 61 -12.58 -3.86 5.06
N LYS A 62 -11.58 -4.22 5.87
CA LYS A 62 -11.65 -4.08 7.34
C LYS A 62 -11.97 -2.65 7.78
N ASP A 63 -11.35 -1.68 7.12
CA ASP A 63 -11.38 -0.28 7.56
C ASP A 63 -12.18 0.63 6.61
N THR A 64 -12.46 0.19 5.38
CA THR A 64 -13.15 1.02 4.36
C THR A 64 -14.24 0.26 3.60
N SER A 65 -15.30 0.99 3.24
CA SER A 65 -16.41 0.51 2.41
C SER A 65 -16.54 1.39 1.17
N THR A 66 -16.33 0.82 -0.01
CA THR A 66 -16.40 1.54 -1.29
C THR A 66 -17.62 1.07 -2.09
N ILE A 67 -18.49 2.00 -2.45
CA ILE A 67 -19.71 1.75 -3.22
C ILE A 67 -19.57 2.44 -4.58
N VAL A 68 -19.69 1.66 -5.65
CA VAL A 68 -19.63 2.12 -7.05
C VAL A 68 -21.04 2.06 -7.63
N GLY A 69 -21.58 3.22 -8.00
CA GLY A 69 -22.88 3.36 -8.64
C GLY A 69 -22.82 3.20 -10.16
N ASP A 70 -23.99 3.12 -10.78
CA ASP A 70 -24.22 3.04 -12.23
C ASP A 70 -24.31 4.41 -12.93
N GLY A 71 -24.13 5.50 -12.17
CA GLY A 71 -24.19 6.88 -12.66
C GLY A 71 -25.61 7.47 -12.80
N SER A 72 -26.65 6.67 -12.54
CA SER A 72 -28.07 7.10 -12.66
C SER A 72 -28.44 8.27 -11.75
N THR A 73 -27.72 8.44 -10.63
CA THR A 73 -28.01 9.43 -9.59
C THR A 73 -27.10 10.67 -9.61
N GLN A 74 -26.34 10.88 -10.70
CA GLN A 74 -25.36 11.97 -10.77
C GLN A 74 -25.98 13.36 -10.53
N GLU A 75 -27.17 13.62 -11.06
CA GLU A 75 -27.88 14.89 -10.82
C GLU A 75 -28.27 15.08 -9.35
N ALA A 76 -28.70 14.01 -8.68
CA ALA A 76 -29.05 14.04 -7.27
C ALA A 76 -27.80 14.32 -6.40
N VAL A 77 -26.66 13.73 -6.75
CA VAL A 77 -25.37 14.00 -6.11
C VAL A 77 -24.97 15.47 -6.29
N ASN A 78 -25.07 16.01 -7.50
CA ASN A 78 -24.74 17.41 -7.78
C ASN A 78 -25.64 18.38 -7.01
N LYS A 79 -26.96 18.11 -6.94
CA LYS A 79 -27.90 18.86 -6.10
C LYS A 79 -27.51 18.81 -4.63
N ARG A 80 -27.07 17.65 -4.14
CA ARG A 80 -26.62 17.49 -2.75
C ARG A 80 -25.33 18.25 -2.47
N VAL A 81 -24.38 18.26 -3.40
CA VAL A 81 -23.14 19.05 -3.29
C VAL A 81 -23.48 20.54 -3.20
N ALA A 82 -24.39 21.05 -4.04
CA ALA A 82 -24.83 22.44 -3.98
C ALA A 82 -25.49 22.79 -2.63
N GLN A 83 -26.34 21.92 -2.10
CA GLN A 83 -26.93 22.11 -0.76
C GLN A 83 -25.86 22.20 0.34
N ILE A 84 -24.85 21.32 0.30
CA ILE A 84 -23.79 21.31 1.33
C ILE A 84 -22.90 22.54 1.21
N LYS A 85 -22.64 23.06 0.00
CA LYS A 85 -21.91 24.32 -0.19
C LYS A 85 -22.62 25.50 0.50
N ASN A 86 -23.93 25.60 0.33
CA ASN A 86 -24.71 26.65 1.01
C ASN A 86 -24.66 26.49 2.54
N LEU A 87 -24.64 25.25 3.05
CA LEU A 87 -24.50 25.00 4.49
C LEU A 87 -23.12 25.40 5.04
N ILE A 88 -22.06 25.29 4.24
CA ILE A 88 -20.71 25.73 4.63
C ILE A 88 -20.66 27.25 4.77
N GLU A 89 -21.31 27.98 3.86
CA GLU A 89 -21.37 29.45 3.90
C GLU A 89 -22.15 29.96 5.13
N ALA A 90 -23.17 29.22 5.55
CA ALA A 90 -23.96 29.54 6.73
C ALA A 90 -23.34 29.05 8.05
N ALA A 91 -22.30 28.22 8.01
CA ALA A 91 -21.70 27.61 9.20
C ALA A 91 -20.75 28.59 9.91
N GLU A 92 -21.12 28.97 11.13
CA GLU A 92 -20.31 29.87 11.97
C GLU A 92 -19.14 29.11 12.63
N GLN A 93 -19.31 27.82 12.92
CA GLN A 93 -18.31 27.00 13.62
C GLN A 93 -17.31 26.36 12.65
N ASP A 94 -16.01 26.47 12.96
CA ASP A 94 -14.94 25.88 12.15
C ASP A 94 -15.04 24.34 12.06
N TYR A 95 -15.43 23.68 13.16
CA TYR A 95 -15.63 22.23 13.20
C TYR A 95 -16.71 21.75 12.22
N GLU A 96 -17.81 22.50 12.10
CA GLU A 96 -18.88 22.19 11.15
C GLU A 96 -18.40 22.38 9.71
N ARG A 97 -17.66 23.46 9.43
CA ARG A 97 -17.06 23.70 8.10
C ARG A 97 -16.11 22.57 7.70
N GLU A 98 -15.26 22.09 8.61
CA GLU A 98 -14.35 20.96 8.34
C GLU A 98 -15.12 19.68 7.99
N LYS A 99 -16.14 19.31 8.77
CA LYS A 99 -16.93 18.09 8.51
C LYS A 99 -17.75 18.17 7.23
N LEU A 100 -18.30 19.33 6.90
CA LEU A 100 -19.00 19.53 5.63
C LEU A 100 -18.03 19.48 4.44
N ASN A 101 -16.81 20.00 4.57
CA ASN A 101 -15.76 19.89 3.55
C ASN A 101 -15.32 18.45 3.33
N GLU A 102 -15.10 17.66 4.39
CA GLU A 102 -14.82 16.21 4.27
C GLU A 102 -15.93 15.50 3.48
N ARG A 103 -17.18 15.85 3.75
CA ARG A 103 -18.33 15.27 3.06
C ARG A 103 -18.40 15.69 1.59
N ILE A 104 -18.16 16.96 1.27
CA ILE A 104 -18.10 17.43 -0.12
C ILE A 104 -16.99 16.68 -0.85
N ALA A 105 -15.79 16.60 -0.29
CA ALA A 105 -14.67 15.91 -0.91
C ALA A 105 -15.02 14.47 -1.28
N LYS A 106 -15.72 13.74 -0.39
CA LYS A 106 -16.21 12.38 -0.66
C LYS A 106 -17.28 12.32 -1.77
N LEU A 107 -18.14 13.32 -1.87
CA LEU A 107 -19.20 13.36 -2.89
C LEU A 107 -18.69 13.84 -4.27
N SER A 108 -17.80 14.83 -4.29
CA SER A 108 -17.26 15.41 -5.53
C SER A 108 -16.08 14.61 -6.09
N GLY A 109 -15.31 13.94 -5.23
CA GLY A 109 -14.14 13.15 -5.64
C GLY A 109 -14.50 11.94 -6.50
N GLY A 110 -15.74 11.45 -6.38
CA GLY A 110 -16.23 10.31 -7.16
C GLY A 110 -15.40 9.03 -6.93
N VAL A 111 -15.62 8.04 -7.80
CA VAL A 111 -14.85 6.79 -7.80
C VAL A 111 -14.46 6.47 -9.25
N ALA A 112 -13.16 6.43 -9.53
CA ALA A 112 -12.64 6.01 -10.82
C ALA A 112 -12.41 4.50 -10.84
N VAL A 113 -12.94 3.82 -11.85
CA VAL A 113 -12.74 2.38 -12.06
C VAL A 113 -11.75 2.17 -13.21
N ILE A 114 -10.59 1.58 -12.91
CA ILE A 114 -9.59 1.23 -13.92
C ILE A 114 -9.75 -0.24 -14.28
N GLN A 115 -10.02 -0.52 -15.57
CA GLN A 115 -10.10 -1.88 -16.09
C GLN A 115 -8.77 -2.26 -16.74
N VAL A 116 -8.09 -3.25 -16.18
CA VAL A 116 -6.81 -3.74 -16.71
C VAL A 116 -7.10 -4.78 -17.79
N GLY A 117 -7.00 -4.37 -19.05
CA GLY A 117 -7.22 -5.23 -20.23
C GLY A 117 -5.94 -5.87 -20.77
N GLY A 118 -6.13 -6.86 -21.66
CA GLY A 118 -5.08 -7.31 -22.59
C GLY A 118 -4.13 -8.38 -22.05
N ALA A 119 -4.64 -9.46 -21.47
CA ALA A 119 -3.85 -10.65 -21.13
C ALA A 119 -4.46 -11.88 -21.81
N GLN A 120 -3.62 -12.70 -22.46
CA GLN A 120 -4.08 -13.93 -23.10
C GLN A 120 -4.26 -15.07 -22.08
N THR A 121 -3.62 -14.95 -20.91
CA THR A 121 -3.65 -15.95 -19.84
C THR A 121 -4.07 -15.35 -18.49
N GLU A 122 -4.67 -16.16 -17.62
CA GLU A 122 -5.11 -15.73 -16.29
C GLU A 122 -3.94 -15.22 -15.42
N THR A 123 -2.76 -15.83 -15.57
CA THR A 123 -1.55 -15.47 -14.83
C THR A 123 -1.07 -14.07 -15.19
N GLU A 124 -1.04 -13.73 -16.48
CA GLU A 124 -0.68 -12.39 -16.95
C GLU A 124 -1.66 -11.32 -16.45
N LEU A 125 -2.95 -11.63 -16.38
CA LEU A 125 -3.97 -10.70 -15.86
C LEU A 125 -3.72 -10.40 -14.39
N LYS A 126 -3.42 -11.43 -13.58
CA LYS A 126 -3.11 -11.27 -12.15
C LYS A 126 -1.83 -10.46 -11.96
N GLU A 127 -0.80 -10.71 -12.76
CA GLU A 127 0.46 -9.97 -12.67
C GLU A 127 0.26 -8.49 -13.01
N LYS A 128 -0.41 -8.18 -14.12
CA LYS A 128 -0.71 -6.79 -14.51
C LYS A 128 -1.54 -6.07 -13.46
N LYS A 129 -2.54 -6.75 -12.88
CA LYS A 129 -3.34 -6.20 -11.80
C LYS A 129 -2.47 -5.81 -10.60
N LEU A 130 -1.59 -6.71 -10.13
CA LEU A 130 -0.71 -6.43 -9.00
C LEU A 130 0.24 -5.26 -9.28
N ARG A 131 0.78 -5.14 -10.50
CA ARG A 131 1.64 -4.01 -10.87
C ARG A 131 0.89 -2.68 -10.89
N VAL A 132 -0.36 -2.67 -11.37
CA VAL A 132 -1.20 -1.47 -11.39
C VAL A 132 -1.60 -1.06 -9.97
N GLU A 133 -1.93 -2.03 -9.10
CA GLU A 133 -2.23 -1.77 -7.70
C GLU A 133 -1.03 -1.16 -6.96
N ASP A 134 0.17 -1.70 -7.18
CA ASP A 134 1.41 -1.16 -6.60
C ASP A 134 1.70 0.27 -7.10
N ALA A 135 1.59 0.51 -8.41
CA ALA A 135 1.79 1.84 -9.00
C ALA A 135 0.78 2.88 -8.47
N LEU A 136 -0.48 2.49 -8.30
CA LEU A 136 -1.52 3.36 -7.77
C LEU A 136 -1.25 3.72 -6.30
N ASN A 137 -0.81 2.75 -5.50
CA ASN A 137 -0.44 3.02 -4.11
C ASN A 137 0.82 3.88 -4.01
N ALA A 138 1.82 3.66 -4.87
CA ALA A 138 3.05 4.45 -4.91
C ALA A 138 2.77 5.91 -5.29
N THR A 139 1.91 6.16 -6.28
CA THR A 139 1.53 7.52 -6.70
C THR A 139 0.69 8.24 -5.64
N LYS A 140 -0.21 7.53 -4.94
CA LYS A 140 -0.93 8.09 -3.78
C LYS A 140 0.04 8.54 -2.68
N ALA A 141 0.95 7.66 -2.27
CA ALA A 141 1.95 7.98 -1.25
C ALA A 141 2.84 9.17 -1.67
N ALA A 142 3.24 9.23 -2.94
CA ALA A 142 4.03 10.33 -3.47
C ALA A 142 3.30 11.68 -3.45
N VAL A 143 1.98 11.70 -3.61
CA VAL A 143 1.17 12.92 -3.52
C VAL A 143 0.99 13.36 -2.06
N GLU A 144 0.88 12.42 -1.13
CA GLU A 144 0.68 12.69 0.30
C GLU A 144 1.96 13.15 1.02
N GLU A 145 3.08 12.43 0.80
CA GLU A 145 4.33 12.65 1.55
C GLU A 145 5.42 13.35 0.72
N GLY A 146 5.23 13.48 -0.59
CA GLY A 146 6.21 14.01 -1.53
C GLY A 146 7.16 12.95 -2.09
N ILE A 147 8.12 13.39 -2.90
CA ILE A 147 9.01 12.51 -3.69
C ILE A 147 10.45 12.71 -3.27
N VAL A 148 11.19 11.60 -3.15
CA VAL A 148 12.64 11.58 -2.89
C VAL A 148 13.39 10.77 -3.95
N VAL A 149 14.71 10.91 -4.00
CA VAL A 149 15.54 10.18 -4.97
C VAL A 149 15.50 8.67 -4.66
N GLY A 150 15.11 7.87 -5.65
CA GLY A 150 15.00 6.42 -5.52
C GLY A 150 16.34 5.65 -5.53
N GLY A 151 16.26 4.34 -5.77
CA GLY A 151 17.44 3.48 -5.95
C GLY A 151 18.32 3.31 -4.71
N GLY A 152 17.79 3.59 -3.52
CA GLY A 152 18.56 3.56 -2.26
C GLY A 152 19.52 4.75 -2.07
N CYS A 153 19.54 5.72 -2.99
CA CYS A 153 20.41 6.89 -2.88
C CYS A 153 20.01 7.80 -1.71
N THR A 154 18.71 7.99 -1.49
CA THR A 154 18.24 8.79 -0.34
C THR A 154 18.65 8.19 0.99
N LEU A 155 18.58 6.87 1.15
CA LEU A 155 19.02 6.18 2.38
C LEU A 155 20.52 6.40 2.62
N LEU A 156 21.33 6.38 1.57
CA LEU A 156 22.76 6.67 1.67
C LEU A 156 23.04 8.11 2.10
N ARG A 157 22.25 9.08 1.62
CA ARG A 157 22.33 10.49 2.04
C ARG A 157 21.89 10.70 3.48
N LEU A 158 20.95 9.90 3.98
CA LEU A 158 20.59 9.92 5.39
C LEU A 158 21.71 9.32 6.25
N ALA A 159 22.39 8.29 5.76
CA ALA A 159 23.50 7.65 6.46
C ALA A 159 24.68 8.60 6.73
N SER A 160 24.94 9.59 5.85
CA SER A 160 25.99 10.60 6.10
C SER A 160 25.61 11.62 7.16
N LYS A 161 24.31 11.84 7.41
CA LYS A 161 23.85 12.73 8.49
C LYS A 161 23.89 12.08 9.86
N VAL A 162 23.96 10.75 9.92
CA VAL A 162 24.04 10.01 11.19
C VAL A 162 25.32 10.34 11.97
N ASP A 163 26.41 10.68 11.29
CA ASP A 163 27.67 11.05 11.95
C ASP A 163 27.51 12.28 12.86
N ALA A 164 26.79 13.30 12.39
CA ALA A 164 26.50 14.49 13.20
C ALA A 164 25.60 14.18 14.40
N ILE A 165 24.70 13.21 14.28
CA ILE A 165 23.84 12.76 15.38
C ILE A 165 24.69 11.98 16.41
N LYS A 166 25.61 11.14 15.92
CA LYS A 166 26.52 10.36 16.77
C LYS A 166 27.38 11.26 17.67
N ASP A 167 27.83 12.39 17.14
CA ASP A 167 28.64 13.36 17.90
C ASP A 167 27.84 14.09 19.00
N ALA A 168 26.52 14.14 18.88
CA ALA A 168 25.63 14.74 19.87
C ALA A 168 25.16 13.76 20.97
N LEU A 169 25.50 12.47 20.87
CA LEU A 169 25.11 11.45 21.84
C LEU A 169 26.19 11.27 22.91
N ASP A 170 25.77 11.23 24.17
CA ASP A 170 26.71 11.10 25.30
C ASP A 170 27.04 9.63 25.62
N ASN A 171 26.08 8.71 25.43
CA ASN A 171 26.24 7.30 25.76
C ASN A 171 26.91 6.50 24.64
N ASP A 172 27.92 5.71 24.98
CA ASP A 172 28.66 4.89 24.02
C ASP A 172 27.82 3.76 23.42
N GLU A 173 26.84 3.22 24.14
CA GLU A 173 25.92 2.21 23.59
C GLU A 173 25.02 2.80 22.48
N GLU A 174 24.60 4.05 22.63
CA GLU A 174 23.79 4.77 21.63
C GLU A 174 24.62 5.10 20.39
N LYS A 175 25.90 5.43 20.55
CA LYS A 175 26.84 5.62 19.44
C LYS A 175 27.03 4.34 18.63
N VAL A 176 27.11 3.18 19.28
CA VAL A 176 27.14 1.87 18.59
C VAL A 176 25.82 1.64 17.84
N GLY A 177 24.68 1.98 18.44
CA GLY A 177 23.38 1.94 17.79
C GLY A 177 23.31 2.80 16.52
N ALA A 178 23.82 4.03 16.58
CA ALA A 178 23.92 4.93 15.43
C ALA A 178 24.77 4.32 14.30
N ASP A 179 25.90 3.68 14.63
CA ASP A 179 26.73 2.98 13.64
C ASP A 179 26.01 1.79 12.99
N VAL A 180 25.19 1.06 13.75
CA VAL A 180 24.38 -0.04 13.21
C VAL A 180 23.36 0.50 12.20
N VAL A 181 22.67 1.59 12.53
CA VAL A 181 21.70 2.23 11.62
C VAL A 181 22.41 2.75 10.36
N LYS A 182 23.56 3.41 10.51
CA LYS A 182 24.37 3.89 9.38
C LYS A 182 24.73 2.75 8.43
N ARG A 183 25.16 1.60 8.96
CA ARG A 183 25.45 0.41 8.14
C ARG A 183 24.19 -0.13 7.49
N ALA A 184 23.09 -0.28 8.23
CA ALA A 184 21.81 -0.78 7.76
C ALA A 184 21.28 0.01 6.55
N LEU A 185 21.37 1.34 6.59
CA LEU A 185 20.94 2.22 5.49
C LEU A 185 21.74 2.03 4.19
N SER A 186 22.97 1.48 4.26
CA SER A 186 23.79 1.20 3.08
C SER A 186 23.44 -0.14 2.38
N TYR A 187 22.73 -1.05 3.06
CA TYR A 187 22.45 -2.38 2.53
C TYR A 187 21.49 -2.39 1.33
N PRO A 188 20.37 -1.64 1.31
CA PRO A 188 19.42 -1.68 0.19
C PRO A 188 20.08 -1.38 -1.15
N LEU A 189 20.95 -0.37 -1.21
CA LEU A 189 21.69 -0.01 -2.42
C LEU A 189 22.68 -1.10 -2.85
N LYS A 190 23.40 -1.70 -1.89
CA LYS A 190 24.31 -2.83 -2.17
C LYS A 190 23.57 -4.05 -2.70
N LEU A 191 22.36 -4.33 -2.20
CA LEU A 191 21.51 -5.42 -2.68
C LEU A 191 21.02 -5.15 -4.10
N ILE A 192 20.56 -3.94 -4.40
CA ILE A 192 20.17 -3.54 -5.76
C ILE A 192 21.35 -3.70 -6.72
N ALA A 193 22.54 -3.21 -6.35
CA ALA A 193 23.74 -3.33 -7.17
C ALA A 193 24.16 -4.80 -7.38
N LYS A 194 24.08 -5.63 -6.32
CA LYS A 194 24.36 -7.07 -6.40
C LYS A 194 23.38 -7.78 -7.34
N ASN A 195 22.09 -7.45 -7.28
CA ASN A 195 21.07 -7.99 -8.20
C ASN A 195 21.32 -7.57 -9.65
N ALA A 196 21.94 -6.39 -9.87
CA ALA A 196 22.39 -5.93 -11.18
C ALA A 196 23.73 -6.54 -11.64
N GLY A 197 24.36 -7.41 -10.83
CA GLY A 197 25.65 -8.03 -11.16
C GLY A 197 26.87 -7.13 -10.98
N VAL A 198 26.73 -6.00 -10.27
CA VAL A 198 27.81 -5.02 -10.05
C VAL A 198 28.22 -5.00 -8.58
N ASN A 199 29.50 -4.75 -8.30
CA ASN A 199 30.02 -4.66 -6.93
C ASN A 199 29.42 -3.46 -6.17
N GLY A 200 28.55 -3.75 -5.20
CA GLY A 200 27.83 -2.73 -4.44
C GLY A 200 28.71 -1.75 -3.66
N SER A 201 29.89 -2.16 -3.19
CA SER A 201 30.82 -1.28 -2.48
C SER A 201 31.34 -0.15 -3.39
N VAL A 202 31.75 -0.50 -4.61
CA VAL A 202 32.25 0.45 -5.62
C VAL A 202 31.14 1.43 -6.02
N VAL A 203 29.91 0.94 -6.16
CA VAL A 203 28.76 1.78 -6.48
C VAL A 203 28.45 2.74 -5.33
N SER A 204 28.45 2.27 -4.08
CA SER A 204 28.23 3.14 -2.91
C SER A 204 29.30 4.21 -2.77
N GLU A 205 30.57 3.88 -2.97
CA GLU A 205 31.69 4.82 -2.88
C GLU A 205 31.66 5.87 -4.00
N LYS A 206 31.38 5.45 -5.24
CA LYS A 206 31.20 6.38 -6.37
C LYS A 206 30.06 7.36 -6.13
N ILE A 207 28.93 6.84 -5.64
CA ILE A 207 27.77 7.64 -5.27
C ILE A 207 28.23 8.65 -4.21
N PHE A 208 28.81 8.23 -3.08
CA PHE A 208 29.35 9.16 -2.06
C PHE A 208 30.30 10.23 -2.61
N GLY A 209 31.27 9.86 -3.46
CA GLY A 209 32.28 10.78 -3.98
C GLY A 209 31.75 11.82 -4.99
N THR A 210 30.61 11.55 -5.62
CA THR A 210 30.02 12.44 -6.64
C THR A 210 29.18 13.56 -6.00
N PHE A 211 28.81 13.45 -4.72
CA PHE A 211 27.96 14.44 -4.05
C PHE A 211 28.77 15.63 -3.53
N THR A 212 28.97 16.64 -4.37
CA THR A 212 29.21 18.01 -3.89
C THR A 212 27.87 18.75 -3.85
N LEU A 213 27.57 19.39 -2.71
CA LEU A 213 26.40 20.23 -2.52
C LEU A 213 26.50 21.45 -3.44
N SER A 214 25.52 21.66 -4.32
CA SER A 214 25.32 22.98 -4.91
C SER A 214 24.73 23.91 -3.83
N PRO A 215 25.26 25.15 -3.67
CA PRO A 215 24.92 26.04 -2.55
C PRO A 215 23.51 26.67 -2.62
N LEU A 216 22.68 26.32 -3.59
CA LEU A 216 21.39 26.98 -3.86
C LEU A 216 20.17 26.22 -3.34
N GLY A 217 20.33 25.13 -2.57
CA GLY A 217 19.19 24.42 -1.98
C GLY A 217 18.23 23.79 -2.99
N HIS A 218 18.53 23.86 -4.28
CA HIS A 218 17.84 23.10 -5.31
C HIS A 218 18.34 21.67 -5.26
N ILE A 219 17.41 20.71 -5.29
CA ILE A 219 17.71 19.33 -5.68
C ILE A 219 18.01 19.39 -7.18
N ILE A 220 19.21 19.86 -7.53
CA ILE A 220 19.66 19.77 -8.91
C ILE A 220 19.84 18.29 -9.19
N LEU A 221 19.05 17.83 -10.15
CA LEU A 221 19.07 16.52 -10.80
C LEU A 221 20.40 16.32 -11.56
N ASP A 222 21.54 16.49 -10.90
CA ASP A 222 22.88 16.24 -11.46
C ASP A 222 23.63 15.13 -10.69
N PRO A 223 22.94 14.06 -10.28
CA PRO A 223 23.49 12.75 -10.60
C PRO A 223 22.46 11.66 -10.98
N PRO A 224 21.27 11.93 -11.57
CA PRO A 224 20.46 10.85 -12.12
C PRO A 224 21.18 10.17 -13.28
N LEU A 225 22.03 10.90 -14.03
CA LEU A 225 22.72 10.33 -15.20
C LEU A 225 23.62 9.16 -14.85
N VAL A 226 24.44 9.22 -13.78
CA VAL A 226 25.43 8.17 -13.50
C VAL A 226 24.80 6.91 -12.89
N VAL A 227 23.79 7.05 -12.03
CA VAL A 227 23.12 5.89 -11.40
C VAL A 227 22.08 5.28 -12.35
N CYS A 228 21.36 6.08 -13.15
CA CYS A 228 20.41 5.59 -14.13
C CYS A 228 21.09 4.97 -15.35
N SER A 229 22.25 5.48 -15.78
CA SER A 229 23.01 4.88 -16.88
C SER A 229 23.72 3.58 -16.48
N LEU A 230 24.14 3.44 -15.21
CA LEU A 230 24.81 2.23 -14.71
C LEU A 230 23.84 1.10 -14.35
N LEU A 231 22.59 1.40 -13.99
CA LEU A 231 21.59 0.40 -13.59
C LEU A 231 20.47 0.19 -14.62
N GLY A 232 20.40 1.00 -15.69
CA GLY A 232 19.39 0.85 -16.75
C GLY A 232 17.94 1.13 -16.31
N VAL A 233 17.74 1.79 -15.16
CA VAL A 233 16.41 1.87 -14.50
C VAL A 233 15.56 3.05 -14.99
N TYR A 234 16.12 4.05 -15.70
CA TYR A 234 15.42 5.32 -15.94
C TYR A 234 15.71 6.03 -17.28
N GLN A 235 16.26 5.34 -18.29
CA GLN A 235 16.63 6.00 -19.56
C GLN A 235 15.44 6.26 -20.51
N SER A 236 14.24 5.72 -20.26
CA SER A 236 13.11 5.89 -21.19
C SER A 236 12.16 7.06 -20.89
N HIS A 237 12.14 7.61 -19.67
CA HIS A 237 11.03 8.51 -19.26
C HIS A 237 11.35 10.01 -19.24
N ILE A 238 12.62 10.42 -19.29
CA ILE A 238 12.98 11.85 -19.19
C ILE A 238 13.02 12.54 -20.56
N ASN A 239 13.29 11.81 -21.65
CA ASN A 239 13.28 12.41 -22.99
C ASN A 239 11.87 12.70 -23.53
N ASP A 240 10.84 12.06 -22.99
CA ASP A 240 9.45 12.27 -23.45
C ASP A 240 8.78 13.49 -22.78
N LEU A 241 9.25 13.94 -21.62
CA LEU A 241 8.64 15.05 -20.86
C LEU A 241 8.95 16.45 -21.44
N THR A 242 9.88 16.54 -22.40
CA THR A 242 10.22 17.81 -23.07
C THR A 242 9.54 17.99 -24.43
N SER A 243 8.78 16.99 -24.90
CA SER A 243 8.03 17.09 -26.15
C SER A 243 6.52 17.00 -25.90
N ASN A 244 5.82 18.10 -26.16
CA ASN A 244 4.36 18.18 -26.19
C ASN A 244 3.76 17.14 -27.15
N GLN A 245 3.45 15.91 -26.71
CA GLN A 245 2.60 15.00 -27.48
C GLN A 245 1.72 14.11 -26.58
N SER A 246 0.41 14.35 -26.73
CA SER A 246 -0.78 13.52 -26.45
C SER A 246 -0.67 12.29 -25.53
N LEU A 247 -1.57 12.27 -24.53
CA LEU A 247 -1.84 11.21 -23.55
C LEU A 247 -2.05 9.80 -24.14
N ASP A 248 -2.33 9.66 -25.44
CA ASP A 248 -2.51 8.37 -26.11
C ASP A 248 -1.20 7.56 -26.28
N LYS A 249 -0.02 8.20 -26.23
CA LYS A 249 1.27 7.49 -26.30
C LYS A 249 1.73 6.90 -24.97
N LEU A 250 1.20 7.37 -23.84
CA LEU A 250 1.55 6.89 -22.49
C LEU A 250 1.02 5.49 -22.20
N ILE A 251 -0.09 5.08 -22.85
CA ILE A 251 -0.70 3.76 -22.64
C ILE A 251 -0.05 2.69 -23.54
N ALA A 252 0.55 3.08 -24.67
CA ALA A 252 1.15 2.15 -25.63
C ALA A 252 2.62 1.74 -25.32
N ASN A 253 3.32 2.48 -24.46
CA ASN A 253 4.77 2.35 -24.27
C ASN A 253 5.22 1.59 -23.01
N PHE A 254 4.40 0.66 -22.50
CA PHE A 254 4.80 -0.29 -21.45
C PHE A 254 5.29 -1.69 -21.95
N PRO A 255 6.29 -1.83 -22.84
CA PRO A 255 6.87 -3.15 -23.13
C PRO A 255 8.18 -3.46 -22.36
N TYR A 256 8.71 -2.57 -21.52
CA TYR A 256 10.03 -2.76 -20.90
C TYR A 256 9.98 -3.22 -19.44
N GLN A 257 9.56 -4.48 -19.22
CA GLN A 257 10.05 -5.26 -18.07
C GLN A 257 10.30 -6.75 -18.37
N THR A 258 10.20 -7.19 -19.63
CA THR A 258 10.42 -8.61 -19.98
C THR A 258 11.86 -8.96 -20.37
N LYS A 259 12.82 -8.03 -20.34
CA LYS A 259 14.21 -8.27 -20.81
C LYS A 259 15.27 -8.56 -19.72
N ILE A 260 14.87 -8.74 -18.46
CA ILE A 260 15.80 -9.16 -17.40
C ILE A 260 15.83 -10.70 -17.22
N TRP A 261 14.95 -11.45 -17.90
CA TRP A 261 14.84 -12.91 -17.78
C TRP A 261 15.34 -13.72 -19.00
N SER A 262 16.16 -13.15 -19.88
CA SER A 262 16.74 -13.88 -21.03
C SER A 262 18.26 -14.05 -20.98
N ARG A 263 18.88 -13.99 -19.79
CA ARG A 263 20.32 -14.23 -19.65
C ARG A 263 20.65 -15.06 -18.40
N ILE A 264 19.96 -16.18 -18.27
CA ILE A 264 20.43 -17.36 -17.55
C ILE A 264 20.16 -18.54 -18.49
N ASN A 265 21.15 -18.84 -19.34
CA ASN A 265 21.41 -20.19 -19.80
C ASN A 265 22.52 -20.74 -18.91
#